data_AF-A0A9B0TYL3-F1
#
_entry.id   AF-A0A9B0TYL3-F1
#
_cell.length_a   1.000
_cell.length_b   1.000
_cell.length_c   1.000
_cell.angle_alpha   90.00
_cell.angle_beta   90.00
_cell.angle_gamma   90.00
#
_symmetry.space_group_name_H-M   'P 1'
#
loop_
_entity.id
_entity.type
_entity.pdbx_description
1 polymer ?
#
loop_
_entity_poly.entity_id
_entity_poly.type
_entity_poly.pdbx_seq_one_letter_code
_entity_poly.pdbx_strand_id
1 'polypeptide(L)'
;MLGTLLLLLALLHWTTSLPGGPPVRLPSSVPPSPASAPPFPVAPGPWLRRPLFNLELSDAEDAFPRRAGPLEVPADSRVFVQAALARPSRRWGLVLHRCSVTPSSRPAPGPALALLRGGCPADASVLFPPSPPSLGVALPVRFSFRLRPVFNASVQFLHCQLSRCRRTASLTQPPPTSGPNVPPLPSRTHKCLPRDEACAGSGSRESLGTDSPHLHTLTQPIMVTVPRLPPRPPKGVLGRALHPEPAAQTSAALEPAPVVALVVAAFVLGAALAAGLGLVCAHSAPPLPGPPPVPSGSQPKRSQ
;
A
#
# COMPACT_ATOMS: atom_id res chain seq x y z
N MET A 1 -11.31 44.53 17.68
CA MET A 1 -10.61 43.60 18.60
C MET A 1 -11.46 43.12 19.78
N LEU A 2 -12.68 43.65 20.00
CA LEU A 2 -13.58 43.20 21.07
C LEU A 2 -14.53 42.06 20.66
N GLY A 3 -14.80 41.90 19.35
CA GLY A 3 -15.71 40.85 18.84
C GLY A 3 -15.15 39.43 18.89
N THR A 4 -13.83 39.27 18.73
CA THR A 4 -13.17 37.95 18.78
C THR A 4 -13.08 37.39 20.20
N LEU A 5 -13.01 38.27 21.21
CA LEU A 5 -12.96 37.86 22.62
C LEU A 5 -14.34 37.43 23.14
N LEU A 6 -15.44 38.04 22.67
CA LEU A 6 -16.80 37.60 23.00
C LEU A 6 -17.15 36.24 22.39
N LEU A 7 -16.66 35.92 21.19
CA LEU A 7 -16.92 34.63 20.54
C LEU A 7 -16.18 33.47 21.23
N LEU A 8 -14.96 33.72 21.73
CA LEU A 8 -14.18 32.76 22.51
C LEU A 8 -14.80 32.51 23.89
N LEU A 9 -15.34 33.55 24.53
CA LEU A 9 -16.06 33.41 25.79
C LEU A 9 -17.37 32.63 25.59
N ALA A 10 -18.15 32.86 24.53
CA ALA A 10 -19.39 32.11 24.28
C ALA A 10 -19.20 30.59 24.08
N LEU A 11 -18.03 30.14 23.60
CA LEU A 11 -17.72 28.73 23.36
C LEU A 11 -17.26 27.96 24.61
N LEU A 12 -16.75 28.66 25.64
CA LEU A 12 -16.23 28.05 26.87
C LEU A 12 -17.29 27.86 27.97
N HIS A 13 -18.44 28.54 27.89
CA HIS A 13 -19.51 28.42 28.90
C HIS A 13 -20.50 27.28 28.64
N TRP A 14 -20.42 26.57 27.51
CA TRP A 14 -21.34 25.47 27.21
C TRP A 14 -20.98 24.13 27.88
N THR A 15 -19.81 24.00 28.51
CA THR A 15 -19.35 22.69 29.01
C THR A 15 -19.55 22.43 30.49
N THR A 16 -20.15 23.33 31.28
CA THR A 16 -20.28 23.07 32.72
C THR A 16 -21.52 23.75 33.34
N SER A 17 -22.68 23.07 33.37
CA SER A 17 -23.59 23.06 34.53
C SER A 17 -24.86 22.24 34.23
N LEU A 18 -25.05 21.12 34.92
CA LEU A 18 -26.36 20.49 35.12
C LEU A 18 -26.49 20.13 36.61
N PRO A 19 -27.34 20.81 37.40
CA PRO A 19 -27.73 20.35 38.71
C PRO A 19 -28.97 19.44 38.63
N GLY A 20 -28.99 18.41 39.47
CA GLY A 20 -30.05 17.42 39.52
C GLY A 20 -31.36 17.89 40.17
N GLY A 21 -32.46 17.25 39.77
CA GLY A 21 -33.77 17.27 40.42
C GLY A 21 -34.46 15.89 40.29
N PRO A 22 -35.36 15.48 41.22
CA PRO A 22 -35.86 14.11 41.38
C PRO A 22 -37.15 13.80 40.55
N PRO A 23 -37.70 12.56 40.57
CA PRO A 23 -38.17 11.87 39.37
C PRO A 23 -39.67 12.06 39.08
N VAL A 24 -40.03 12.15 37.79
CA VAL A 24 -41.40 11.93 37.31
C VAL A 24 -41.41 10.65 36.48
N ARG A 25 -42.09 9.62 37.00
CA ARG A 25 -42.50 8.43 36.24
C ARG A 25 -43.70 8.80 35.39
N LEU A 26 -43.71 8.41 34.11
CA LEU A 26 -44.88 7.92 33.33
C LEU A 26 -44.37 7.38 31.96
N PRO A 27 -45.16 6.59 31.20
CA PRO A 27 -44.69 5.32 30.66
C PRO A 27 -44.44 5.35 29.14
N SER A 28 -43.49 4.51 28.74
CA SER A 28 -43.50 3.63 27.57
C SER A 28 -44.30 4.07 26.32
N SER A 29 -43.57 4.52 25.28
CA SER A 29 -43.84 4.13 23.88
C SER A 29 -42.72 4.65 22.98
N VAL A 30 -41.67 3.85 22.82
CA VAL A 30 -40.58 4.08 21.86
C VAL A 30 -41.00 3.51 20.50
N PRO A 31 -40.93 4.28 19.39
CA PRO A 31 -41.04 3.71 18.05
C PRO A 31 -39.76 2.92 17.71
N PRO A 32 -39.84 1.82 16.93
CA PRO A 32 -38.68 0.97 16.69
C PRO A 32 -37.61 1.69 15.86
N SER A 33 -36.42 1.87 16.45
CA SER A 33 -35.19 2.26 15.76
C SER A 33 -34.83 1.25 14.65
N PRO A 34 -34.22 1.70 13.54
CA PRO A 34 -33.80 0.81 12.47
C PRO A 34 -32.76 -0.19 12.99
N ALA A 35 -33.00 -1.46 12.67
CA ALA A 35 -32.20 -2.61 13.05
C ALA A 35 -30.70 -2.32 12.95
N SER A 36 -30.01 -2.49 14.07
CA SER A 36 -28.56 -2.59 14.12
C SER A 36 -28.10 -3.61 13.08
N ALA A 37 -27.31 -3.15 12.11
CA ALA A 37 -26.52 -4.02 11.26
C ALA A 37 -25.81 -5.06 12.15
N PRO A 38 -25.74 -6.34 11.74
CA PRO A 38 -25.09 -7.34 12.55
C PRO A 38 -23.67 -6.87 12.86
N PRO A 39 -23.22 -6.90 14.13
CA PRO A 39 -21.85 -6.58 14.45
C PRO A 39 -20.98 -7.49 13.59
N PHE A 40 -20.03 -6.89 12.85
CA PHE A 40 -19.01 -7.66 12.14
C PHE A 40 -18.50 -8.73 13.10
N PRO A 41 -18.44 -10.01 12.68
CA PRO A 41 -17.95 -11.06 13.56
C PRO A 41 -16.58 -10.60 14.06
N VAL A 42 -16.47 -10.49 15.38
CA VAL A 42 -15.24 -10.22 16.10
C VAL A 42 -14.16 -11.06 15.44
N ALA A 43 -13.14 -10.38 14.90
CA ALA A 43 -12.05 -11.02 14.18
C ALA A 43 -11.59 -12.24 15.01
N PRO A 44 -11.50 -13.45 14.42
CA PRO A 44 -10.94 -14.59 15.12
C PRO A 44 -9.61 -14.16 15.74
N GLY A 45 -9.43 -14.42 17.05
CA GLY A 45 -8.31 -13.94 17.85
C GLY A 45 -6.93 -14.25 17.24
N PRO A 46 -5.83 -13.78 17.84
CA PRO A 46 -4.48 -13.79 17.27
C PRO A 46 -3.88 -15.21 17.21
N TRP A 47 -4.43 -16.06 16.36
CA TRP A 47 -3.84 -17.32 15.88
C TRP A 47 -3.02 -17.10 14.61
N LEU A 48 -2.68 -15.84 14.28
CA LEU A 48 -1.71 -15.50 13.26
C LEU A 48 -0.33 -15.96 13.74
N ARG A 49 -0.06 -17.26 13.58
CA ARG A 49 1.29 -17.83 13.55
C ARG A 49 2.13 -16.88 12.70
N ARG A 50 3.17 -16.30 13.29
CA ARG A 50 4.10 -15.45 12.55
C ARG A 50 4.54 -16.22 11.30
N PRO A 51 4.49 -15.60 10.10
CA PRO A 51 4.86 -16.29 8.88
C PRO A 51 6.28 -16.83 9.03
N LEU A 52 6.52 -18.06 8.56
CA LEU A 52 7.87 -18.66 8.59
C LEU A 52 8.74 -18.13 7.46
N PHE A 53 8.10 -17.71 6.37
CA PHE A 53 8.71 -17.27 5.14
C PHE A 53 8.03 -16.00 4.64
N ASN A 54 8.81 -15.17 3.95
CA ASN A 54 8.31 -14.05 3.18
C ASN A 54 8.54 -14.34 1.69
N LEU A 55 7.58 -13.97 0.86
CA LEU A 55 7.69 -13.96 -0.58
C LEU A 55 7.34 -12.55 -1.05
N GLU A 56 8.31 -11.87 -1.64
CA GLU A 56 8.17 -10.50 -2.12
C GLU A 56 8.43 -10.49 -3.63
N LEU A 57 7.75 -9.57 -4.31
CA LEU A 57 7.89 -9.37 -5.74
C LEU A 57 8.46 -7.98 -6.00
N SER A 58 9.06 -7.77 -7.16
CA SER A 58 9.46 -6.45 -7.65
C SER A 58 9.51 -6.42 -9.18
N ASP A 59 9.38 -5.23 -9.74
CA ASP A 59 9.67 -4.89 -11.14
C ASP A 59 11.13 -4.44 -11.35
N ALA A 60 11.88 -4.22 -10.27
CA ALA A 60 13.29 -3.87 -10.27
C ALA A 60 14.16 -4.91 -9.55
N GLU A 61 15.41 -5.06 -9.97
CA GLU A 61 16.29 -6.14 -9.49
C GLU A 61 16.71 -6.00 -8.02
N ASP A 62 17.05 -4.78 -7.60
CA ASP A 62 17.65 -4.54 -6.27
C ASP A 62 16.70 -3.89 -5.26
N ALA A 63 15.50 -3.49 -5.68
CA ALA A 63 14.53 -2.83 -4.81
C ALA A 63 13.36 -3.76 -4.52
N PHE A 64 13.17 -4.13 -3.26
CA PHE A 64 11.97 -4.84 -2.78
C PHE A 64 11.21 -3.96 -1.79
N PRO A 65 10.53 -2.90 -2.26
CA PRO A 65 9.76 -2.03 -1.38
C PRO A 65 8.60 -2.82 -0.75
N ARG A 66 8.27 -2.50 0.51
CA ARG A 66 7.03 -2.99 1.10
C ARG A 66 5.86 -2.35 0.36
N ARG A 67 5.12 -3.16 -0.41
CA ARG A 67 3.96 -2.70 -1.18
C ARG A 67 2.66 -3.05 -0.46
N ALA A 68 1.70 -2.13 -0.53
CA ALA A 68 0.38 -2.29 0.07
C ALA A 68 -0.63 -2.99 -0.87
N GLY A 69 -0.19 -3.41 -2.07
CA GLY A 69 -1.06 -4.00 -3.08
C GLY A 69 -0.31 -4.93 -4.06
N PRO A 70 -1.01 -5.45 -5.08
CA PRO A 70 -0.44 -6.32 -6.10
C PRO A 70 0.74 -5.70 -6.85
N LEU A 71 1.55 -6.54 -7.50
CA LEU A 71 2.58 -6.03 -8.42
C LEU A 71 1.99 -5.71 -9.78
N GLU A 72 1.97 -4.43 -10.14
CA GLU A 72 1.63 -3.98 -11.49
C GLU A 72 2.85 -4.06 -12.39
N VAL A 73 2.76 -4.82 -13.49
CA VAL A 73 3.86 -4.96 -14.44
C VAL A 73 3.30 -5.04 -15.86
N PRO A 74 3.93 -4.37 -16.84
CA PRO A 74 3.57 -4.58 -18.23
C PRO A 74 3.79 -6.01 -18.68
N ALA A 75 2.93 -6.48 -19.59
CA ALA A 75 3.09 -7.75 -20.27
C ALA A 75 4.51 -7.88 -20.86
N ASP A 76 5.05 -9.10 -20.81
CA ASP A 76 6.40 -9.44 -21.28
C ASP A 76 7.58 -8.75 -20.58
N SER A 77 7.32 -8.07 -19.46
CA SER A 77 8.36 -7.51 -18.60
C SER A 77 8.94 -8.56 -17.65
N ARG A 78 10.08 -8.23 -17.02
CA ARG A 78 10.74 -9.09 -16.05
C ARG A 78 10.18 -8.84 -14.65
N VAL A 79 9.89 -9.92 -13.93
CA VAL A 79 9.48 -9.89 -12.53
C VAL A 79 10.58 -10.49 -11.69
N PHE A 80 10.97 -9.78 -10.64
CA PHE A 80 11.96 -10.21 -9.66
C PHE A 80 11.25 -10.75 -8.42
N VAL A 81 11.73 -11.87 -7.91
CA VAL A 81 11.13 -12.61 -6.80
C VAL A 81 12.17 -12.76 -5.71
N GLN A 82 11.79 -12.44 -4.49
CA GLN A 82 12.61 -12.61 -3.29
C GLN A 82 11.88 -13.50 -2.30
N ALA A 83 12.49 -14.65 -1.97
CA ALA A 83 12.03 -15.55 -0.94
C ALA A 83 13.00 -15.54 0.25
N ALA A 84 12.51 -15.32 1.45
CA ALA A 84 13.33 -15.26 2.66
C ALA A 84 12.68 -15.99 3.82
N LEU A 85 13.50 -16.39 4.80
CA LEU A 85 12.97 -16.71 6.13
C LEU A 85 12.47 -15.41 6.76
N ALA A 86 11.24 -15.41 7.28
CA ALA A 86 10.68 -14.23 7.96
C ALA A 86 11.53 -13.80 9.18
N ARG A 87 12.27 -14.76 9.75
CA ARG A 87 13.32 -14.51 10.74
C ARG A 87 14.65 -15.04 10.22
N PRO A 88 15.65 -14.17 9.97
CA PRO A 88 17.00 -14.60 9.63
C PRO A 88 17.55 -15.59 10.65
N SER A 89 18.27 -16.61 10.17
CA SER A 89 18.88 -17.63 11.03
C SER A 89 20.25 -18.02 10.49
N ARG A 90 21.22 -18.34 11.35
CA ARG A 90 22.48 -18.96 10.90
C ARG A 90 22.36 -20.47 10.70
N ARG A 91 21.40 -21.08 11.39
CA ARG A 91 21.20 -22.54 11.50
C ARG A 91 20.30 -23.13 10.41
N TRP A 92 19.47 -22.29 9.81
CA TRP A 92 18.41 -22.68 8.90
C TRP A 92 18.48 -21.84 7.63
N GLY A 93 18.37 -22.50 6.49
CA GLY A 93 18.13 -21.87 5.19
C GLY A 93 16.70 -22.13 4.72
N LEU A 94 16.46 -21.73 3.48
CA LEU A 94 15.21 -21.92 2.76
C LEU A 94 15.51 -22.55 1.39
N VAL A 95 14.63 -23.44 0.94
CA VAL A 95 14.66 -24.04 -0.39
C VAL A 95 13.34 -23.72 -1.10
N LEU A 96 13.44 -23.26 -2.35
CA LEU A 96 12.31 -23.19 -3.27
C LEU A 96 12.16 -24.54 -3.97
N HIS A 97 11.00 -25.17 -3.82
CA HIS A 97 10.71 -26.47 -4.47
C HIS A 97 9.99 -26.29 -5.79
N ARG A 98 8.92 -25.50 -5.82
CA ARG A 98 8.11 -25.32 -7.02
C ARG A 98 7.65 -23.87 -7.06
N CYS A 99 7.70 -23.26 -8.24
CA CYS A 99 7.06 -21.97 -8.46
C CYS A 99 6.29 -22.02 -9.77
N SER A 100 5.08 -21.48 -9.79
CA SER A 100 4.24 -21.43 -10.98
C SER A 100 3.35 -20.20 -10.97
N VAL A 101 3.09 -19.66 -12.15
CA VAL A 101 2.11 -18.58 -12.35
C VAL A 101 0.81 -19.20 -12.85
N THR A 102 -0.32 -18.82 -12.25
CA THR A 102 -1.65 -19.28 -12.64
C THR A 102 -2.64 -18.10 -12.71
N PRO A 103 -3.78 -18.24 -13.39
CA PRO A 103 -4.84 -17.21 -13.37
C PRO A 103 -5.73 -17.28 -12.11
N SER A 104 -5.43 -18.14 -11.13
CA SER A 104 -6.27 -18.36 -9.94
C SER A 104 -5.49 -18.10 -8.65
N SER A 105 -6.15 -17.51 -7.64
CA SER A 105 -5.54 -17.34 -6.32
C SER A 105 -5.33 -18.66 -5.59
N ARG A 106 -6.00 -19.73 -6.02
CA ARG A 106 -5.88 -21.07 -5.44
C ARG A 106 -4.80 -21.86 -6.19
N PRO A 107 -3.82 -22.44 -5.47
CA PRO A 107 -2.83 -23.35 -6.06
C PRO A 107 -3.46 -24.73 -6.32
N ALA A 108 -4.44 -24.78 -7.22
CA ALA A 108 -5.13 -25.99 -7.64
C ALA A 108 -4.56 -26.50 -8.99
N PRO A 109 -4.76 -27.78 -9.34
CA PRO A 109 -4.44 -28.29 -10.66
C PRO A 109 -5.14 -27.45 -11.74
N GLY A 110 -4.41 -27.05 -12.79
CA GLY A 110 -4.94 -26.18 -13.83
C GLY A 110 -3.85 -25.64 -14.78
N PRO A 111 -4.21 -24.70 -15.67
CA PRO A 111 -3.25 -24.07 -16.56
C PRO A 111 -2.24 -23.27 -15.74
N ALA A 112 -0.97 -23.65 -15.83
CA ALA A 112 0.10 -23.09 -15.02
C ALA A 112 1.38 -22.93 -15.85
N LEU A 113 1.99 -21.75 -15.77
CA LEU A 113 3.34 -21.53 -16.28
C LEU A 113 4.32 -21.98 -15.19
N ALA A 114 4.92 -23.15 -15.38
CA ALA A 114 5.88 -23.70 -14.42
C ALA A 114 7.22 -22.94 -14.52
N LEU A 115 7.56 -22.18 -13.49
CA LEU A 115 8.82 -21.45 -13.41
C LEU A 115 9.93 -22.30 -12.81
N LEU A 116 9.64 -22.94 -11.68
CA LEU A 116 10.57 -23.81 -10.98
C LEU A 116 9.96 -25.19 -10.75
N ARG A 117 10.76 -26.24 -10.97
CA ARG A 117 10.42 -27.62 -10.60
C ARG A 117 11.60 -28.22 -9.86
N GLY A 118 11.37 -28.59 -8.61
CA GLY A 118 12.46 -28.95 -7.72
C GLY A 118 13.46 -27.81 -7.42
N GLY A 119 13.07 -26.55 -7.55
CA GLY A 119 14.03 -25.44 -7.40
C GLY A 119 15.03 -25.31 -8.56
N CYS A 120 14.84 -26.10 -9.62
CA CYS A 120 15.50 -25.94 -10.91
C CYS A 120 14.61 -25.13 -11.85
N PRO A 121 15.20 -24.30 -12.72
CA PRO A 121 14.44 -23.57 -13.72
C PRO A 121 13.73 -24.54 -14.67
N ALA A 122 12.41 -24.45 -14.71
CA ALA A 122 11.54 -25.19 -15.63
C ALA A 122 11.14 -24.34 -16.84
N ASP A 123 11.24 -23.02 -16.72
CA ASP A 123 11.04 -22.07 -17.83
C ASP A 123 12.36 -21.39 -18.21
N ALA A 124 12.58 -21.21 -19.51
CA ALA A 124 13.82 -20.65 -20.06
C ALA A 124 14.04 -19.17 -19.72
N SER A 125 13.00 -18.42 -19.34
CA SER A 125 13.15 -17.00 -18.96
C SER A 125 13.65 -16.81 -17.53
N VAL A 126 13.70 -17.90 -16.75
CA VAL A 126 14.09 -17.87 -15.34
C VAL A 126 15.59 -17.66 -15.21
N LEU A 127 15.98 -16.58 -14.52
CA LEU A 127 17.37 -16.25 -14.24
C LEU A 127 17.58 -16.17 -12.73
N PHE A 128 18.75 -16.63 -12.31
CA PHE A 128 19.20 -16.50 -10.93
C PHE A 128 20.38 -15.54 -10.89
N PRO A 129 20.41 -14.59 -9.94
CA PRO A 129 21.58 -13.75 -9.78
C PRO A 129 22.78 -14.61 -9.37
N PRO A 130 24.01 -14.18 -9.72
CA PRO A 130 25.22 -14.85 -9.28
C PRO A 130 25.23 -14.91 -7.76
N SER A 131 25.63 -16.07 -7.21
CA SER A 131 25.66 -16.27 -5.77
C SER A 131 26.75 -15.39 -5.17
N PRO A 132 26.45 -14.43 -4.26
CA PRO A 132 27.49 -13.66 -3.61
C PRO A 132 28.34 -14.56 -2.70
N PRO A 133 29.62 -14.22 -2.47
CA PRO A 133 30.48 -14.96 -1.56
C PRO A 133 29.83 -15.06 -0.17
N SER A 134 29.85 -16.28 0.39
CA SER A 134 29.11 -16.64 1.61
C SER A 134 29.50 -15.77 2.82
N LEU A 135 28.64 -14.81 3.19
CA LEU A 135 28.79 -13.97 4.38
C LEU A 135 28.22 -14.60 5.67
N GLY A 136 27.92 -15.90 5.69
CA GLY A 136 27.44 -16.61 6.90
C GLY A 136 26.04 -16.21 7.41
N VAL A 137 25.38 -15.25 6.76
CA VAL A 137 24.02 -14.77 7.07
C VAL A 137 22.99 -15.44 6.14
N ALA A 138 21.75 -15.57 6.61
CA ALA A 138 20.64 -16.01 5.78
C ALA A 138 20.38 -15.02 4.65
N LEU A 139 20.94 -15.29 3.47
CA LEU A 139 20.61 -14.49 2.30
C LEU A 139 19.25 -14.93 1.75
N PRO A 140 18.44 -13.97 1.27
CA PRO A 140 17.23 -14.30 0.55
C PRO A 140 17.57 -15.04 -0.74
N VAL A 141 16.69 -15.97 -1.14
CA VAL A 141 16.76 -16.60 -2.45
C VAL A 141 16.06 -15.69 -3.44
N ARG A 142 16.81 -15.25 -4.46
CA ARG A 142 16.30 -14.39 -5.53
C ARG A 142 16.27 -15.12 -6.85
N PHE A 143 15.28 -14.83 -7.68
CA PHE A 143 15.23 -15.21 -9.08
C PHE A 143 14.36 -14.22 -9.85
N SER A 144 14.48 -14.20 -11.16
CA SER A 144 13.60 -13.41 -12.02
C SER A 144 13.06 -14.27 -13.15
N PHE A 145 11.94 -13.86 -13.75
CA PHE A 145 11.35 -14.52 -14.91
C PHE A 145 10.64 -13.48 -15.79
N ARG A 146 10.35 -13.84 -17.04
CA ARG A 146 9.57 -12.98 -17.95
C ARG A 146 8.10 -13.31 -17.82
N LEU A 147 7.28 -12.31 -17.46
CA LEU A 147 5.84 -12.46 -17.30
C LEU A 147 5.15 -12.44 -18.66
N ARG A 148 5.14 -13.59 -19.32
CA ARG A 148 4.42 -13.76 -20.59
C ARG A 148 2.91 -13.74 -20.33
N PRO A 149 2.10 -13.00 -21.10
CA PRO A 149 0.64 -12.97 -20.98
C PRO A 149 0.02 -14.25 -21.58
N VAL A 150 0.38 -15.42 -21.04
CA VAL A 150 -0.12 -16.73 -21.50
C VAL A 150 -1.56 -16.99 -21.07
N PHE A 151 -2.02 -16.27 -20.05
CA PHE A 151 -3.40 -16.33 -19.58
C PHE A 151 -4.11 -15.06 -20.04
N ASN A 152 -5.31 -15.21 -20.60
CA ASN A 152 -6.23 -14.11 -20.91
C ASN A 152 -6.85 -13.51 -19.62
N ALA A 153 -6.02 -13.26 -18.62
CA ALA A 153 -6.40 -12.72 -17.31
C ALA A 153 -5.43 -11.59 -16.94
N SER A 154 -5.98 -10.43 -16.58
CA SER A 154 -5.20 -9.29 -16.11
C SER A 154 -4.62 -9.51 -14.72
N VAL A 155 -5.20 -10.43 -13.93
CA VAL A 155 -4.67 -10.81 -12.62
C VAL A 155 -4.09 -12.21 -12.70
N GLN A 156 -2.84 -12.34 -12.32
CA GLN A 156 -2.13 -13.61 -12.24
C GLN A 156 -1.56 -13.79 -10.83
N PHE A 157 -1.34 -15.03 -10.45
CA PHE A 157 -0.89 -15.38 -9.11
C PHE A 157 0.38 -16.21 -9.21
N LEU A 158 1.45 -15.72 -8.60
CA LEU A 158 2.65 -16.51 -8.39
C LEU A 158 2.45 -17.36 -7.15
N HIS A 159 2.54 -18.68 -7.30
CA HIS A 159 2.58 -19.62 -6.19
C HIS A 159 4.00 -20.16 -6.08
N CYS A 160 4.58 -20.12 -4.88
CA CYS A 160 5.85 -20.78 -4.59
C CYS A 160 5.71 -21.70 -3.38
N GLN A 161 6.19 -22.94 -3.52
CA GLN A 161 6.34 -23.92 -2.45
C GLN A 161 7.75 -23.84 -1.88
N LEU A 162 7.82 -23.63 -0.56
CA LEU A 162 9.06 -23.43 0.17
C LEU A 162 9.17 -24.40 1.34
N SER A 163 10.39 -24.80 1.70
CA SER A 163 10.65 -25.51 2.95
C SER A 163 11.90 -24.98 3.65
N ARG A 164 12.05 -25.31 4.93
CA ARG A 164 13.28 -25.05 5.70
C ARG A 164 14.28 -26.16 5.46
N CYS A 165 15.54 -25.77 5.33
CA CYS A 165 16.66 -26.70 5.27
C CYS A 165 17.69 -26.37 6.34
N ARG A 166 18.45 -27.35 6.79
CA ARG A 166 19.59 -27.14 7.68
C ARG A 166 20.78 -26.69 6.84
N ARG A 167 21.42 -25.59 7.22
CA ARG A 167 22.69 -25.23 6.60
C ARG A 167 23.75 -26.21 7.02
N THR A 168 24.49 -26.71 6.05
CA THR A 168 25.76 -27.39 6.28
C THR A 168 26.72 -26.32 6.77
N ALA A 169 27.26 -26.48 7.98
CA ALA A 169 28.37 -25.66 8.39
C ALA A 169 29.55 -26.06 7.50
N SER A 170 30.02 -25.14 6.65
CA SER A 170 31.30 -25.25 5.97
C SER A 170 32.41 -25.03 7.00
N LEU A 171 32.51 -25.94 7.96
CA LEU A 171 33.77 -26.16 8.66
C LEU A 171 34.47 -27.22 7.82
N THR A 172 35.71 -26.93 7.45
CA THR A 172 36.73 -27.87 7.01
C THR A 172 36.77 -29.02 8.01
N GLN A 173 35.88 -29.98 7.84
CA GLN A 173 35.85 -31.22 8.59
C GLN A 173 36.25 -32.26 7.56
N PRO A 174 37.44 -32.88 7.69
CA PRO A 174 37.77 -34.01 6.85
C PRO A 174 36.63 -35.04 6.95
N PRO A 175 36.40 -35.84 5.89
CA PRO A 175 35.42 -36.91 5.94
C PRO A 175 35.61 -37.67 7.27
N PRO A 176 34.55 -37.95 8.04
CA PRO A 176 34.71 -38.73 9.25
C PRO A 176 35.36 -40.05 8.84
N THR A 177 36.59 -40.27 9.28
CA THR A 177 37.25 -41.56 9.16
C THR A 177 36.28 -42.58 9.71
N SER A 178 35.84 -43.47 8.83
CA SER A 178 34.83 -44.49 9.08
C SER A 178 35.22 -45.35 10.29
N GLY A 179 34.62 -45.06 11.44
CA GLY A 179 34.45 -46.04 12.51
C GLY A 179 33.26 -46.94 12.16
N PRO A 180 33.34 -48.25 12.42
CA PRO A 180 32.35 -49.20 11.92
C PRO A 180 31.02 -49.10 12.68
N ASN A 181 29.93 -49.16 11.90
CA ASN A 181 28.60 -49.63 12.30
C ASN A 181 27.82 -48.83 13.36
N VAL A 182 27.52 -47.56 13.06
CA VAL A 182 26.26 -46.95 13.53
C VAL A 182 25.41 -46.63 12.31
N PRO A 183 24.25 -47.30 12.11
CA PRO A 183 23.32 -46.90 11.05
C PRO A 183 22.94 -45.43 11.29
N PRO A 184 23.10 -44.53 10.32
CA PRO A 184 22.75 -43.14 10.50
C PRO A 184 21.25 -43.07 10.77
N LEU A 185 20.89 -42.62 11.97
CA LEU A 185 19.51 -42.32 12.34
C LEU A 185 18.93 -41.39 11.27
N PRO A 186 17.76 -41.66 10.67
CA PRO A 186 17.21 -40.86 9.60
C PRO A 186 16.86 -39.48 10.16
N SER A 187 17.83 -38.57 10.07
CA SER A 187 17.65 -37.17 10.35
C SER A 187 16.70 -36.68 9.27
N ARG A 188 15.39 -36.67 9.54
CA ARG A 188 14.31 -36.18 8.64
C ARG A 188 14.45 -34.70 8.25
N THR A 189 15.61 -34.09 8.49
CA THR A 189 15.90 -32.69 8.25
C THR A 189 16.72 -32.54 6.97
N HIS A 190 16.07 -32.09 5.92
CA HIS A 190 16.68 -31.80 4.62
C HIS A 190 17.85 -30.79 4.76
N LYS A 191 19.04 -31.13 4.25
CA LYS A 191 20.19 -30.20 4.19
C LYS A 191 19.98 -29.19 3.04
N CYS A 192 20.54 -27.99 3.15
CA CYS A 192 20.50 -27.05 2.03
C CYS A 192 21.54 -27.50 1.00
N LEU A 193 21.11 -27.87 -0.20
CA LEU A 193 22.01 -28.15 -1.32
C LEU A 193 22.13 -26.90 -2.20
N PRO A 194 23.30 -26.65 -2.79
CA PRO A 194 23.45 -25.64 -3.82
C PRO A 194 22.65 -26.07 -5.07
N ARG A 195 22.24 -25.08 -5.86
CA ARG A 195 21.22 -25.27 -6.91
C ARG A 195 21.74 -26.12 -8.08
N ASP A 196 22.98 -25.91 -8.47
CA ASP A 196 23.69 -26.68 -9.48
C ASP A 196 23.68 -28.17 -9.17
N GLU A 197 24.00 -28.56 -7.94
CA GLU A 197 23.92 -29.96 -7.49
C GLU A 197 22.46 -30.46 -7.49
N ALA A 198 21.51 -29.63 -7.04
CA ALA A 198 20.09 -29.98 -7.03
C ALA A 198 19.50 -30.19 -8.44
N CYS A 199 20.13 -29.62 -9.47
CA CYS A 199 19.71 -29.73 -10.88
C CYS A 199 20.50 -30.76 -11.68
N ALA A 200 21.71 -31.12 -11.25
CA ALA A 200 22.51 -32.19 -11.86
C ALA A 200 22.03 -33.60 -11.50
N GLY A 201 21.26 -33.74 -10.40
CA GLY A 201 20.71 -35.03 -9.96
C GLY A 201 19.71 -35.62 -10.95
N SER A 202 20.13 -36.66 -11.67
CA SER A 202 19.30 -37.43 -12.61
C SER A 202 18.12 -38.10 -11.90
N GLY A 203 16.90 -37.67 -12.24
CA GLY A 203 15.68 -38.51 -12.25
C GLY A 203 15.02 -38.90 -10.93
N SER A 204 15.74 -39.13 -9.83
CA SER A 204 15.13 -39.59 -8.57
C SER A 204 14.88 -38.43 -7.60
N ARG A 205 14.10 -37.45 -8.05
CA ARG A 205 13.42 -36.60 -7.08
C ARG A 205 12.12 -37.30 -6.75
N GLU A 206 12.12 -38.01 -5.63
CA GLU A 206 10.89 -38.25 -4.90
C GLU A 206 10.09 -36.96 -5.01
N SER A 207 8.97 -37.08 -5.72
CA SER A 207 8.00 -36.03 -5.86
C SER A 207 7.63 -35.72 -4.43
N LEU A 208 8.29 -34.71 -3.84
CA LEU A 208 7.96 -34.16 -2.54
C LEU A 208 6.49 -33.85 -2.70
N GLY A 209 5.68 -34.75 -2.13
CA GLY A 209 4.26 -34.80 -2.42
C GLY A 209 3.74 -33.38 -2.22
N THR A 210 2.75 -33.02 -3.03
CA THR A 210 2.02 -31.74 -2.91
C THR A 210 1.51 -31.46 -1.49
N ASP A 211 1.65 -32.42 -0.58
CA ASP A 211 1.15 -32.44 0.79
C ASP A 211 2.20 -32.86 1.85
N SER A 212 3.49 -32.51 1.67
CA SER A 212 4.45 -32.66 2.78
C SER A 212 4.17 -31.63 3.88
N PRO A 213 4.09 -32.02 5.17
CA PRO A 213 3.77 -31.09 6.27
C PRO A 213 4.84 -30.00 6.50
N HIS A 214 5.98 -30.10 5.82
CA HIS A 214 7.07 -29.13 5.90
C HIS A 214 7.10 -28.15 4.71
N LEU A 215 6.24 -28.34 3.72
CA LEU A 215 6.06 -27.46 2.58
C LEU A 215 5.06 -26.37 2.93
N HIS A 216 5.40 -25.15 2.55
CA HIS A 216 4.52 -24.00 2.69
C HIS A 216 4.35 -23.34 1.33
N THR A 217 3.11 -23.12 0.91
CA THR A 217 2.81 -22.40 -0.34
C THR A 217 2.53 -20.94 -0.01
N LEU A 218 3.28 -20.03 -0.63
CA LEU A 218 3.00 -18.60 -0.60
C LEU A 218 2.49 -18.14 -1.97
N THR A 219 1.49 -17.28 -1.96
CA THR A 219 0.85 -16.73 -3.16
C THR A 219 1.04 -15.22 -3.21
N GLN A 220 1.50 -14.70 -4.34
CA GLN A 220 1.61 -13.26 -4.57
C GLN A 220 0.84 -12.84 -5.84
N PRO A 221 -0.04 -11.83 -5.76
CA PRO A 221 -0.79 -11.35 -6.91
C PRO A 221 0.03 -10.40 -7.80
N ILE A 222 -0.18 -10.53 -9.10
CA ILE A 222 0.44 -9.73 -10.16
C ILE A 222 -0.66 -9.19 -11.06
N MET A 223 -0.69 -7.88 -11.25
CA MET A 223 -1.56 -7.18 -12.19
C MET A 223 -0.77 -6.96 -13.48
N VAL A 224 -1.24 -7.56 -14.56
CA VAL A 224 -0.62 -7.49 -15.88
C VAL A 224 -1.27 -6.37 -16.66
N THR A 225 -0.48 -5.35 -16.99
CA THR A 225 -0.92 -4.26 -17.85
C THR A 225 -0.50 -4.54 -19.28
N VAL A 226 -1.38 -4.31 -20.25
CA VAL A 226 -1.00 -4.35 -21.67
C VAL A 226 -0.67 -2.91 -22.06
N PRO A 227 0.57 -2.59 -22.47
CA PRO A 227 0.87 -1.28 -23.01
C PRO A 227 -0.08 -1.00 -24.18
N ARG A 228 -1.00 -0.06 -24.00
CA ARG A 228 -1.77 0.48 -25.12
C ARG A 228 -0.79 1.30 -25.93
N LEU A 229 -0.48 0.86 -27.15
CA LEU A 229 0.27 1.71 -28.08
C LEU A 229 -0.52 3.02 -28.22
N PRO A 230 0.16 4.18 -28.20
CA PRO A 230 -0.48 5.44 -28.53
C PRO A 230 -1.22 5.30 -29.86
N PRO A 231 -2.45 5.84 -30.01
CA PRO A 231 -3.11 5.92 -31.31
C PRO A 231 -2.11 6.51 -32.30
N ARG A 232 -1.85 5.81 -33.42
CA ARG A 232 -0.96 6.35 -34.46
C ARG A 232 -1.49 7.74 -34.84
N PRO A 233 -0.65 8.78 -34.89
CA PRO A 233 -1.08 10.07 -35.39
C PRO A 233 -1.62 9.85 -36.82
N PRO A 234 -2.77 10.46 -37.18
CA PRO A 234 -3.28 10.37 -38.54
C PRO A 234 -2.19 10.87 -39.49
N LYS A 235 -1.92 10.09 -40.55
CA LYS A 235 -1.00 10.48 -41.63
C LYS A 235 -1.38 11.89 -42.09
N GLY A 236 -0.41 12.80 -42.04
CA GLY A 236 -0.62 14.23 -42.18
C GLY A 236 -1.43 14.57 -43.43
N VAL A 237 -2.51 15.31 -43.22
CA VAL A 237 -3.09 16.16 -44.26
C VAL A 237 -2.70 17.59 -43.88
N LEU A 238 -1.91 18.16 -44.77
CA LEU A 238 -1.40 19.52 -44.82
C LEU A 238 -2.46 20.58 -44.49
N GLY A 239 -2.17 21.40 -43.46
CA GLY A 239 -2.44 22.84 -43.45
C GLY A 239 -3.89 23.32 -43.30
N ARG A 240 -4.24 23.79 -42.09
CA ARG A 240 -4.38 25.22 -41.79
C ARG A 240 -4.66 25.43 -40.30
N ALA A 241 -3.96 26.40 -39.74
CA ALA A 241 -4.18 26.94 -38.42
C ALA A 241 -5.61 27.49 -38.28
N LEU A 242 -6.27 27.19 -37.16
CA LEU A 242 -7.01 28.14 -36.35
C LEU A 242 -7.55 27.44 -35.08
N HIS A 243 -7.17 28.01 -33.93
CA HIS A 243 -7.89 28.01 -32.66
C HIS A 243 -7.79 26.77 -31.72
N PRO A 244 -7.12 26.88 -30.56
CA PRO A 244 -7.36 25.96 -29.43
C PRO A 244 -8.60 26.43 -28.66
N GLU A 245 -9.66 25.65 -28.73
CA GLU A 245 -10.81 25.68 -27.81
C GLU A 245 -10.46 24.81 -26.59
N PRO A 246 -10.45 25.37 -25.36
CA PRO A 246 -10.12 24.61 -24.16
C PRO A 246 -11.38 24.03 -23.47
N ALA A 247 -11.79 22.82 -23.89
CA ALA A 247 -12.80 22.05 -23.19
C ALA A 247 -12.18 20.93 -22.32
N ALA A 248 -12.19 21.22 -21.01
CA ALA A 248 -12.48 20.28 -19.92
C ALA A 248 -11.58 19.05 -19.73
N GLN A 249 -10.48 19.25 -19.03
CA GLN A 249 -9.82 18.23 -18.23
C GLN A 249 -10.67 17.94 -16.98
N THR A 250 -11.50 16.90 -17.01
CA THR A 250 -12.15 16.37 -15.80
C THR A 250 -11.49 15.06 -15.41
N SER A 251 -10.44 15.16 -14.60
CA SER A 251 -10.21 14.37 -13.38
C SER A 251 -8.80 14.69 -12.88
N ALA A 252 -8.61 15.94 -12.41
CA ALA A 252 -7.41 16.32 -11.70
C ALA A 252 -7.61 15.90 -10.24
N ALA A 253 -7.04 14.76 -9.86
CA ALA A 253 -6.66 14.50 -8.49
C ALA A 253 -5.87 15.74 -8.01
N LEU A 254 -6.45 16.49 -7.07
CA LEU A 254 -5.83 17.67 -6.49
C LEU A 254 -4.60 17.22 -5.69
N GLU A 255 -3.46 17.18 -6.35
CA GLU A 255 -2.16 17.24 -5.71
C GLU A 255 -2.13 18.40 -4.70
N PRO A 256 -1.29 18.40 -3.67
CA PRO A 256 -1.29 19.46 -2.65
C PRO A 256 -0.95 20.87 -3.19
N ALA A 257 -0.42 20.98 -4.43
CA ALA A 257 -0.02 22.26 -5.03
C ALA A 257 -1.17 23.15 -5.54
N PRO A 258 -2.22 22.67 -6.25
CA PRO A 258 -3.29 23.52 -6.75
C PRO A 258 -4.27 23.96 -5.65
N VAL A 259 -4.38 23.21 -4.54
CA VAL A 259 -5.22 23.61 -3.39
C VAL A 259 -4.69 24.90 -2.76
N VAL A 260 -3.38 25.00 -2.56
CA VAL A 260 -2.75 26.20 -1.99
C VAL A 260 -2.98 27.40 -2.92
N ALA A 261 -2.86 27.21 -4.23
CA ALA A 261 -3.14 28.26 -5.21
C ALA A 261 -4.59 28.76 -5.15
N LEU A 262 -5.56 27.85 -5.00
CA LEU A 262 -6.98 28.21 -4.86
C LEU A 262 -7.26 28.99 -3.57
N VAL A 263 -6.67 28.58 -2.45
CA VAL A 263 -6.84 29.27 -1.16
C VAL A 263 -6.24 30.69 -1.22
N VAL A 264 -5.05 30.83 -1.79
CA VAL A 264 -4.39 32.14 -1.97
C VAL A 264 -5.23 33.03 -2.90
N ALA A 265 -5.73 32.50 -4.01
CA ALA A 265 -6.57 33.26 -4.94
C ALA A 265 -7.88 33.73 -4.28
N ALA A 266 -8.55 32.85 -3.53
CA ALA A 266 -9.78 33.20 -2.81
C ALA A 266 -9.54 34.27 -1.74
N PHE A 267 -8.41 34.20 -1.02
CA PHE A 267 -8.04 35.21 -0.03
C PHE A 267 -7.76 36.58 -0.67
N VAL A 268 -6.98 36.62 -1.76
CA VAL A 268 -6.69 37.86 -2.49
C VAL A 268 -7.97 38.48 -3.04
N LEU A 269 -8.87 37.66 -3.58
CA LEU A 269 -10.17 38.11 -4.08
C LEU A 269 -11.04 38.68 -2.96
N GLY A 270 -11.10 38.02 -1.80
CA GLY A 270 -11.82 38.51 -0.62
C GLY A 270 -11.28 39.85 -0.11
N ALA A 271 -9.95 40.00 -0.05
CA ALA A 271 -9.30 41.25 0.35
C ALA A 271 -9.59 42.39 -0.62
N ALA A 272 -9.56 42.12 -1.94
CA ALA A 272 -9.88 43.11 -2.97
C ALA A 272 -11.36 43.55 -2.91
N LEU A 273 -12.28 42.62 -2.69
CA LEU A 273 -13.71 42.92 -2.53
C LEU A 273 -13.97 43.76 -1.27
N ALA A 274 -13.34 43.43 -0.14
CA ALA A 274 -13.48 44.21 1.09
C ALA A 274 -12.93 45.63 0.93
N ALA A 275 -11.78 45.78 0.27
CA ALA A 275 -11.20 47.10 -0.02
C ALA A 275 -12.07 47.92 -0.98
N GLY A 276 -12.60 47.29 -2.05
CA GLY A 276 -13.49 47.92 -3.01
C GLY A 276 -14.79 48.40 -2.36
N LEU A 277 -15.42 47.55 -1.54
CA LEU A 277 -16.62 47.92 -0.77
C LEU A 277 -16.32 49.06 0.21
N GLY A 278 -15.16 49.04 0.88
CA GLY A 278 -14.72 50.12 1.75
C GLY A 278 -14.58 51.46 1.01
N LEU A 279 -14.02 51.45 -0.21
CA LEU A 279 -13.90 52.65 -1.05
C LEU A 279 -15.26 53.21 -1.47
N VAL A 280 -16.19 52.34 -1.86
CA VAL A 280 -17.57 52.76 -2.21
C VAL A 280 -18.28 53.34 -0.99
N CYS A 281 -18.16 52.69 0.17
CA CYS A 281 -18.72 53.20 1.42
C CYS A 281 -18.11 54.56 1.83
N ALA A 282 -16.82 54.76 1.64
CA ALA A 282 -16.14 56.02 1.93
C ALA A 282 -16.54 57.15 0.95
N HIS A 283 -16.74 56.83 -0.34
CA HIS A 283 -17.22 57.79 -1.34
C HIS A 283 -18.70 58.14 -1.19
N SER A 284 -19.48 57.26 -0.58
CA SER A 284 -20.93 57.44 -0.39
C SER A 284 -21.29 58.11 0.94
N ALA A 285 -20.31 58.42 1.79
CA ALA A 285 -20.55 59.10 3.05
C ALA A 285 -20.81 60.61 2.80
N PRO A 286 -22.00 61.15 3.11
CA PRO A 286 -22.22 62.59 3.08
C PRO A 286 -21.34 63.30 4.13
N PRO A 287 -20.86 64.53 3.87
CA PRO A 287 -20.03 65.26 4.83
C PRO A 287 -20.80 65.48 6.14
N LEU A 288 -20.13 65.24 7.28
CA LEU A 288 -20.73 65.44 8.60
C LEU A 288 -21.20 66.90 8.78
N PRO A 289 -22.35 67.14 9.43
CA PRO A 289 -22.78 68.48 9.81
C PRO A 289 -21.74 69.13 10.71
N GLY A 290 -21.34 70.36 10.38
CA GLY A 290 -20.45 71.18 11.19
C GLY A 290 -21.03 71.49 12.59
N PRO A 291 -20.19 71.90 13.55
CA PRO A 291 -20.63 72.15 14.92
C PRO A 291 -21.67 73.28 14.97
N PRO A 292 -22.71 73.17 15.81
CA PRO A 292 -23.76 74.19 15.91
C PRO A 292 -23.22 75.48 16.55
N PRO A 293 -23.74 76.67 16.16
CA PRO A 293 -23.34 77.94 16.74
C PRO A 293 -23.86 78.06 18.18
N VAL A 294 -23.01 78.58 19.08
CA VAL A 294 -23.35 78.88 20.48
C VAL A 294 -24.03 80.24 20.57
N PRO A 295 -25.29 80.36 21.04
CA PRO A 295 -25.89 81.65 21.36
C PRO A 295 -25.60 82.03 22.82
N SER A 296 -25.06 83.23 23.00
CA SER A 296 -24.77 83.82 24.32
C SER A 296 -25.97 84.62 24.83
N GLY A 297 -26.41 84.33 26.05
CA GLY A 297 -26.93 85.32 27.00
C GLY A 297 -28.44 85.34 27.28
N SER A 298 -28.84 84.94 28.49
CA SER A 298 -29.32 85.87 29.55
C SER A 298 -30.01 85.10 30.72
N GLN A 299 -29.41 85.20 31.91
CA GLN A 299 -30.09 85.08 33.22
C GLN A 299 -31.01 86.32 33.42
N PRO A 300 -32.01 86.42 34.33
CA PRO A 300 -32.05 85.83 35.69
C PRO A 300 -33.47 85.53 36.32
N LYS A 301 -33.45 85.22 37.64
CA LYS A 301 -34.42 85.56 38.72
C LYS A 301 -35.58 84.61 39.13
N ARG A 302 -35.24 83.77 40.13
CA ARG A 302 -35.84 83.52 41.47
C ARG A 302 -37.27 84.05 41.82
N SER A 303 -38.12 83.09 42.26
CA SER A 303 -39.28 83.06 43.20
C SER A 303 -40.01 84.38 43.52
N GLN A 304 -41.34 84.44 43.51
CA GLN A 304 -42.31 83.60 44.24
C GLN A 304 -43.69 83.71 43.55
#